data_AF-A0A0H5RNT8-F1
#
_entry.id   AF-A0A0H5RNT8-F1
#
_cell.length_a   1.000
_cell.length_b   1.000
_cell.length_c   1.000
_cell.angle_alpha   90.00
_cell.angle_beta   90.00
_cell.angle_gamma   90.00
#
_symmetry.space_group_name_H-M   'P 1'
#
loop_
_entity.id
_entity.type
_entity.pdbx_description
1 polymer ?
#
loop_
_entity_poly.entity_id
_entity_poly.type
_entity_poly.pdbx_seq_one_letter_code
_entity_poly.pdbx_strand_id
1 'polypeptide(L)' 'MVGGMSLDRIADLQRWQDSGAHWRVLTRTSNSLTIALLRCDGGEEVDRFTSSDPRLVEFVGARMSSEDPDQPG' A
#
# COMPACT_ATOMS: atom_id res chain seq x y z
N MET A 1 -2.72 25.19 -5.51
CA MET A 1 -2.83 24.25 -6.64
C MET A 1 -1.77 23.18 -6.46
N VAL A 2 -2.14 21.95 -6.07
CA VAL A 2 -1.23 20.80 -6.19
C VAL A 2 -1.81 19.93 -7.30
N GLY A 3 -1.48 20.30 -8.54
CA GLY A 3 -1.81 19.54 -9.72
C GLY A 3 -0.70 18.53 -10.01
N GLY A 4 -1.10 17.28 -10.26
CA GLY A 4 -0.45 16.39 -11.22
C GLY A 4 1.06 16.20 -11.09
N MET A 5 1.48 15.27 -10.24
CA MET A 5 2.34 14.20 -10.72
C MET A 5 1.48 12.95 -10.60
N SER A 6 1.40 12.15 -11.64
CA SER A 6 0.89 10.78 -11.59
C SER A 6 1.52 10.06 -10.40
N LEU A 7 0.81 10.04 -9.26
CA LEU A 7 1.25 9.47 -7.99
C LEU A 7 1.42 7.97 -8.21
N ASP A 8 2.63 7.55 -8.53
CA ASP A 8 3.01 6.14 -8.57
C ASP A 8 2.89 5.60 -7.14
N ARG A 9 1.67 5.19 -6.77
CA ARG A 9 1.35 4.66 -5.44
C ARG A 9 2.26 3.49 -5.09
N ILE A 10 2.72 2.77 -6.10
CA ILE A 10 3.73 1.72 -5.97
C ILE A 10 5.06 2.30 -5.47
N ALA A 11 5.57 3.36 -6.11
CA ALA A 11 6.81 4.02 -5.67
C ALA A 11 6.67 4.61 -4.27
N ASP A 12 5.51 5.16 -3.92
CA ASP A 12 5.23 5.63 -2.55
C ASP A 12 5.30 4.47 -1.54
N LEU A 13 4.63 3.34 -1.79
CA LEU A 13 4.70 2.15 -0.94
C LEU A 13 6.11 1.57 -0.86
N GLN A 14 6.88 1.66 -1.94
CA GLN A 14 8.26 1.18 -1.99
C GLN A 14 9.21 2.07 -1.19
N ARG A 15 9.03 3.39 -1.23
CA ARG A 15 9.75 4.31 -0.34
C ARG A 15 9.32 4.19 1.11
N TRP A 16 8.05 3.88 1.35
CA TRP A 16 7.51 3.69 2.70
C TRP A 16 8.16 2.49 3.39
N GLN A 17 8.18 1.32 2.72
CA GLN A 17 8.85 0.12 3.23
C GLN A 17 10.38 0.29 3.34
N ASP A 18 11.01 1.01 2.41
CA ASP A 18 12.46 1.32 2.48
C ASP A 18 12.81 2.20 3.69
N SER A 19 11.89 3.07 4.10
CA SER A 19 12.00 3.85 5.35
C SER A 19 11.76 3.02 6.61
N GLY A 20 11.49 1.72 6.48
CA GLY A 20 11.14 0.82 7.58
C GLY A 20 9.68 0.95 8.04
N ALA A 21 8.82 1.62 7.29
CA ALA A 21 7.41 1.80 7.65
C ALA A 21 6.52 0.76 6.94
N HIS A 22 5.43 0.35 7.61
CA HIS A 22 4.60 -0.75 7.12
C HIS A 22 3.37 -0.24 6.40
N TRP A 23 2.85 -1.03 5.47
CA TRP A 23 1.55 -0.78 4.85
C TRP A 23 0.67 -2.03 4.98
N ARG A 24 -0.65 -1.81 5.05
CA ARG A 24 -1.65 -2.88 5.16
C ARG A 24 -2.88 -2.56 4.32
N VAL A 25 -3.37 -3.56 3.60
CA VAL A 25 -4.63 -3.49 2.87
C VAL A 25 -5.76 -3.61 3.89
N LEU A 26 -6.58 -2.57 4.01
CA LEU A 26 -7.78 -2.58 4.85
C LEU A 26 -8.97 -3.18 4.10
N THR A 27 -9.15 -2.78 2.85
CA THR A 27 -10.28 -3.20 2.02
C THR A 27 -9.78 -3.50 0.62
N ARG A 28 -10.23 -4.64 0.08
CA ARG A 28 -10.02 -5.01 -1.30
C ARG A 28 -11.35 -5.24 -1.98
N THR A 29 -11.58 -4.51 -3.06
CA THR A 29 -12.71 -4.70 -3.96
C THR A 29 -12.20 -5.16 -5.33
N SER A 30 -13.12 -5.50 -6.25
CA SER A 30 -12.76 -5.99 -7.58
C SER A 30 -11.94 -4.99 -8.41
N ASN A 31 -12.02 -3.69 -8.10
CA ASN A 31 -11.35 -2.63 -8.86
C ASN A 31 -10.65 -1.59 -7.98
N SER A 32 -10.68 -1.74 -6.65
CA SER A 32 -10.11 -0.75 -5.74
C SER A 32 -9.46 -1.41 -4.52
N LEU A 33 -8.39 -0.80 -4.06
CA LEU A 33 -7.69 -1.15 -2.82
C LEU A 33 -7.65 0.06 -1.91
N THR A 34 -7.99 -0.17 -0.64
CA THR A 34 -7.75 0.77 0.43
C THR A 34 -6.56 0.28 1.24
N ILE A 35 -5.51 1.10 1.29
CA ILE A 35 -4.26 0.79 1.98
C ILE A 35 -4.06 1.81 3.10
N ALA A 36 -3.80 1.29 4.29
CA ALA A 36 -3.31 2.03 5.43
C ALA A 36 -1.78 2.04 5.42
N LEU A 37 -1.21 3.22 5.63
CA LEU A 37 0.20 3.44 5.89
C LEU A 37 0.38 3.48 7.40
N LEU A 38 1.13 2.54 7.94
CA LEU A 38 1.44 2.42 9.35
C LEU A 38 2.86 2.92 9.62
N ARG A 39 3.10 3.38 10.85
CA ARG A 39 4.46 3.68 11.32
C ARG A 39 5.34 2.42 11.31
N CYS A 40 6.64 2.62 11.48
CA CYS A 40 7.63 1.56 11.68
C CYS A 40 7.28 0.60 12.83
N ASP A 41 6.50 1.05 13.82
CA ASP A 41 6.07 0.21 14.95
C ASP A 41 4.84 -0.67 14.62
N GLY A 42 4.26 -0.56 13.42
CA GLY A 42 3.11 -1.37 12.96
C GLY A 42 1.78 -1.13 13.69
N GLY A 43 1.76 -0.36 14.79
CA GLY A 43 0.58 -0.16 15.63
C GLY A 43 -0.31 1.03 15.27
N GLU A 44 0.26 2.10 14.70
CA GLU A 44 -0.47 3.34 14.40
C GLU A 44 -0.52 3.64 12.91
N GLU A 45 -1.74 3.83 12.41
CA GLU A 45 -1.99 4.35 11.06
C GLU A 45 -1.63 5.84 10.99
N VAL A 46 -0.70 6.17 10.12
CA VAL A 46 -0.28 7.55 9.83
C VAL A 46 -1.19 8.17 8.78
N ASP A 47 -1.52 7.39 7.76
CA ASP A 47 -2.30 7.84 6.62
C ASP A 47 -3.05 6.66 5.99
N ARG A 48 -4.10 6.96 5.22
CA ARG A 48 -4.83 5.98 4.44
C ARG A 48 -5.19 6.54 3.08
N PHE A 49 -5.07 5.72 2.06
CA PHE A 49 -5.54 6.08 0.73
C PHE A 49 -6.26 4.94 0.05
N THR A 50 -7.18 5.30 -0.84
CA THR A 50 -7.85 4.37 -1.73
C THR A 50 -7.37 4.60 -3.15
N SER A 51 -7.03 3.53 -3.84
CA SER A 51 -6.60 3.55 -5.23
C SER A 51 -7.34 2.49 -6.02
N SER A 52 -7.81 2.85 -7.21
CA SER A 52 -8.40 1.93 -8.17
C SER A 52 -7.45 1.57 -9.30
N ASP A 53 -6.16 1.80 -9.10
CA ASP A 53 -5.13 1.56 -10.10
C ASP A 53 -4.83 0.05 -10.20
N PRO A 54 -4.99 -0.57 -11.38
CA PRO A 54 -4.74 -2.01 -11.54
C PRO A 54 -3.29 -2.38 -11.27
N ARG A 55 -2.32 -1.50 -11.52
CA ARG A 55 -0.89 -1.77 -11.25
C ARG A 55 -0.65 -1.92 -9.76
N LEU A 56 -1.36 -1.14 -8.93
CA LEU A 56 -1.30 -1.29 -7.48
C LEU A 56 -1.90 -2.63 -7.03
N VAL A 57 -3.00 -3.05 -7.67
CA VAL A 57 -3.62 -4.37 -7.41
C VAL A 57 -2.66 -5.50 -7.74
N GLU A 58 -1.96 -5.41 -8.87
CA GLU A 58 -0.92 -6.38 -9.26
C GLU A 58 0.29 -6.34 -8.31
N PHE A 59 0.76 -5.15 -7.92
CA PHE A 59 1.89 -5.00 -7.00
C PHE A 59 1.59 -5.60 -5.62
N VAL A 60 0.43 -5.29 -5.06
CA VAL A 60 -0.02 -5.87 -3.79
C VAL A 60 -0.25 -7.38 -3.96
N GLY A 61 -0.85 -7.80 -5.07
CA GLY A 61 -0.97 -9.21 -5.42
C GLY A 61 -1.85 -9.97 -4.43
N ALA A 62 -1.30 -10.99 -3.77
CA ALA A 62 -1.96 -11.72 -2.69
C ALA A 62 -1.70 -11.11 -1.29
N ARG A 63 -0.71 -10.22 -1.18
CA ARG A 63 -0.24 -9.69 0.11
C ARG A 63 -1.31 -8.81 0.75
N MET A 64 -1.60 -9.04 2.03
CA MET A 64 -2.46 -8.14 2.81
C MET A 64 -1.66 -7.03 3.51
N SER A 65 -0.34 -7.14 3.57
CA SER A 65 0.55 -6.18 4.23
C SER A 65 1.98 -6.31 3.70
N SER A 66 2.80 -5.28 3.92
CA SER A 66 4.23 -5.33 3.55
C SER A 66 5.00 -6.45 4.26
N GLU A 67 4.53 -6.83 5.44
CA GLU A 67 5.11 -7.89 6.26
C GLU A 67 4.67 -9.29 5.84
N ASP A 68 3.63 -9.39 5.02
CA ASP A 68 3.15 -10.67 4.49
C ASP A 68 4.22 -11.16 3.49
N PRO A 69 5.06 -12.13 3.87
CA PRO A 69 5.98 -12.71 2.91
C PRO A 69 5.09 -13.44 1.89
N ASP A 70 5.45 -13.37 0.61
CA ASP A 70 4.91 -14.26 -0.40
C ASP A 70 5.16 -15.71 0.07
N GLN A 71 4.20 -16.28 0.82
CA GLN A 71 4.22 -17.64 1.28
C GLN A 71 3.50 -18.46 0.21
N PRO A 72 4.23 -19.19 -0.66
CA PRO A 72 3.64 -20.26 -1.42
C PRO A 72 3.18 -21.33 -0.41
N GLY A 73 1.87 -21.35 -0.14
CA GLY A 73 1.17 -22.46 0.50
C GLY A 73 0.54 -23.37 -0.54
#